data_AF-B7FJE8-F1
#
_entry.id   AF-B7FJE8-F1
#
_cell.length_a   1.000
_cell.length_b   1.000
_cell.length_c   1.000
_cell.angle_alpha   90.00
_cell.angle_beta   90.00
_cell.angle_gamma   90.00
#
_symmetry.space_group_name_H-M   'P 1'
#
loop_
_entity.id
_entity.type
_entity.pdbx_description
1 polymer ?
#
loop_
_entity_poly.entity_id
_entity_poly.type
_entity_poly.pdbx_seq_one_letter_code
_entity_poly.pdbx_strand_id
1 'polypeptide(L)'
;MRHSIVVNLGDQLEVITNGKYKSVEHRVIAQTNGTRMSIASFYNPGSDAVIYPAPELLEKQTEEKHNVYPKFVFEEYMKIYAALKFHAKEPRFEALKESNVNLGPIAIV
;
A
#
# COMPACT_ATOMS: atom_id res chain seq x y z
N MET A 1 -20.89 -17.92 0.11
CA MET A 1 -20.21 -18.14 1.40
C MET A 1 -21.06 -17.50 2.49
N ARG A 2 -21.43 -18.25 3.53
CA ARG A 2 -22.13 -17.70 4.70
C ARG A 2 -21.12 -17.62 5.85
N HIS A 3 -21.22 -16.56 6.66
CA HIS A 3 -20.33 -16.34 7.82
C HIS A 3 -18.83 -16.35 7.49
N SER A 4 -18.46 -15.73 6.37
CA SER A 4 -17.09 -15.66 5.88
C SER A 4 -16.60 -14.22 5.80
N ILE A 5 -15.29 -14.02 5.94
CA ILE A 5 -14.61 -12.75 5.71
C ILE A 5 -13.71 -12.90 4.49
N VAL A 6 -13.73 -11.91 3.61
CA VAL A 6 -12.75 -11.79 2.52
C VAL A 6 -11.68 -10.81 2.99
N VAL A 7 -10.42 -11.21 2.87
CA VAL A 7 -9.27 -10.38 3.24
C VAL A 7 -8.46 -10.08 1.98
N ASN A 8 -8.12 -8.81 1.78
CA ASN A 8 -7.19 -8.36 0.76
C ASN A 8 -6.13 -7.46 1.38
N LEU A 9 -4.97 -7.38 0.73
CA LEU A 9 -3.85 -6.55 1.17
C LEU A 9 -3.84 -5.25 0.35
N GLY A 10 -3.47 -4.15 1.00
CA GLY A 10 -3.34 -2.83 0.37
C GLY A 10 -1.90 -2.49 0.01
N ASP A 11 -1.73 -1.37 -0.71
CA ASP A 11 -0.46 -0.89 -1.26
C ASP A 11 0.66 -0.76 -0.20
N GLN A 12 0.31 -0.47 1.06
CA GLN A 12 1.28 -0.31 2.15
C GLN A 12 2.00 -1.62 2.48
N LEU A 13 1.28 -2.75 2.49
CA LEU A 13 1.91 -4.06 2.70
C LEU A 13 2.75 -4.50 1.50
N GLU A 14 2.40 -4.05 0.30
CA GLU A 14 3.23 -4.25 -0.89
C GLU A 14 4.58 -3.54 -0.74
N VAL A 15 4.58 -2.29 -0.28
CA VAL A 15 5.81 -1.54 0.01
C VAL A 15 6.62 -2.24 1.11
N ILE A 16 6.00 -2.53 2.27
CA ILE A 16 6.69 -3.14 3.43
C ILE A 16 7.34 -4.47 3.07
N THR A 17 6.69 -5.26 2.20
CA THR A 17 7.19 -6.57 1.80
C THR A 17 8.10 -6.55 0.57
N ASN A 18 8.50 -5.36 0.11
CA ASN A 18 9.24 -5.12 -1.13
C ASN A 18 8.64 -5.89 -2.32
N GLY A 19 7.31 -5.83 -2.46
CA GLY A 19 6.57 -6.46 -3.56
C GLY A 19 6.33 -7.96 -3.43
N LYS A 20 6.74 -8.61 -2.33
CA LYS A 20 6.44 -10.04 -2.10
C LYS A 20 4.94 -10.29 -2.01
N TYR A 21 4.19 -9.40 -1.37
CA TYR A 21 2.73 -9.42 -1.34
C TYR A 21 2.16 -8.22 -2.05
N LYS A 22 1.66 -8.44 -3.27
CA LYS A 22 1.11 -7.37 -4.10
C LYS A 22 -0.34 -7.04 -3.73
N SER A 23 -0.63 -5.74 -3.69
CA SER A 23 -1.98 -5.18 -3.70
C SER A 23 -2.59 -5.33 -5.09
N VAL A 24 -3.76 -5.95 -5.15
CA VAL A 24 -4.40 -6.38 -6.41
C VAL A 24 -5.59 -5.50 -6.74
N GLU A 25 -5.72 -5.16 -8.03
CA GLU A 25 -6.88 -4.46 -8.56
C GLU A 25 -8.16 -5.27 -8.36
N HIS A 26 -9.23 -4.59 -7.93
CA HIS A 26 -10.52 -5.19 -7.74
C HIS A 26 -11.62 -4.22 -8.12
N ARG A 27 -12.73 -4.77 -8.61
CA ARG A 27 -13.93 -4.01 -8.98
C ARG A 27 -15.18 -4.74 -8.54
N VAL A 28 -16.26 -3.99 -8.35
CA VAL A 28 -17.61 -4.54 -8.12
C VAL A 28 -18.44 -4.22 -9.35
N ILE A 29 -19.10 -5.24 -9.92
CA ILE A 29 -19.93 -5.11 -11.11
C ILE A 29 -21.40 -5.09 -10.66
N ALA A 30 -22.17 -4.11 -11.13
CA ALA A 30 -23.60 -4.04 -10.88
C ALA A 30 -24.35 -5.14 -11.62
N GLN A 31 -25.45 -5.62 -11.05
CA GLN A 31 -26.31 -6.64 -11.64
C GLN A 31 -27.72 -6.07 -11.85
N THR A 32 -28.42 -6.54 -12.87
CA THR A 32 -29.78 -6.08 -13.20
C THR A 32 -30.82 -6.58 -12.19
N ASN A 33 -30.59 -7.75 -11.58
CA ASN A 33 -31.49 -8.36 -10.60
C ASN A 33 -30.71 -8.69 -9.32
N GLY A 34 -31.11 -8.08 -8.20
CA GLY A 34 -30.58 -8.34 -6.87
C GLY A 34 -29.80 -7.16 -6.26
N THR A 35 -29.60 -7.21 -4.95
CA THR A 35 -28.88 -6.18 -4.19
C THR A 35 -27.76 -6.82 -3.39
N ARG A 36 -26.53 -6.29 -3.55
CA ARG A 36 -25.37 -6.72 -2.77
C ARG A 36 -25.08 -5.73 -1.65
N MET A 37 -25.15 -6.19 -0.41
CA MET A 37 -24.65 -5.45 0.74
C MET A 37 -23.15 -5.67 0.91
N SER A 38 -22.41 -4.63 1.32
CA SER A 38 -20.97 -4.70 1.58
C SER A 38 -20.63 -3.88 2.81
N ILE A 39 -19.95 -4.50 3.78
CA ILE A 39 -19.37 -3.82 4.93
C ILE A 39 -17.86 -4.05 4.82
N ALA A 40 -17.11 -2.98 4.57
CA ALA A 40 -15.66 -3.03 4.40
C ALA A 40 -14.98 -2.25 5.53
N SER A 41 -14.05 -2.89 6.23
CA SER A 41 -13.21 -2.25 7.25
C SER A 41 -11.77 -2.20 6.74
N PHE A 42 -11.10 -1.07 6.95
CA PHE A 42 -9.73 -0.84 6.53
C PHE A 42 -8.86 -0.59 7.76
N TYR A 43 -7.88 -1.47 7.98
CA TYR A 43 -6.86 -1.26 9.01
C TYR A 43 -5.64 -0.61 8.37
N ASN A 44 -5.55 0.71 8.47
CA ASN A 44 -4.51 1.52 7.84
C ASN A 44 -3.44 1.94 8.87
N PRO A 45 -2.23 2.30 8.41
CA PRO A 45 -1.25 2.97 9.26
C PRO A 45 -1.79 4.29 9.83
N GLY A 46 -1.16 4.76 10.91
CA GLY A 46 -1.36 6.13 11.40
C GLY A 46 -0.90 7.16 10.35
N SER A 47 -1.43 8.38 10.40
CA SER A 47 -1.14 9.42 9.40
C SER A 47 0.35 9.75 9.29
N ASP A 48 1.05 9.79 10.43
CA ASP A 48 2.48 10.07 10.57
C ASP A 48 3.38 8.83 10.42
N ALA A 49 2.79 7.66 10.18
CA ALA A 49 3.55 6.42 10.06
C ALA A 49 4.48 6.47 8.83
N VAL A 50 5.75 6.13 9.05
CA VAL A 50 6.76 6.03 7.99
C VAL A 50 6.72 4.62 7.40
N ILE A 51 6.45 4.53 6.10
CA ILE A 51 6.31 3.27 5.36
C ILE A 51 7.53 3.08 4.46
N TYR A 52 8.15 1.90 4.54
CA TYR A 52 9.32 1.53 3.73
C TYR A 52 9.49 0.01 3.70
N PRO A 53 10.26 -0.53 2.73
CA PRO A 53 10.59 -1.95 2.69
C PRO A 53 11.31 -2.43 3.95
N ALA A 54 10.81 -3.52 4.56
CA ALA A 54 11.42 -4.09 5.76
C ALA A 54 12.83 -4.64 5.44
N PRO A 55 13.90 -4.23 6.15
CA PRO A 55 15.28 -4.62 5.86
C PRO A 55 15.49 -6.14 5.80
N GLU A 56 14.86 -6.89 6.71
CA GLU A 56 14.99 -8.35 6.81
C GLU A 56 14.36 -9.09 5.62
N LEU A 57 13.49 -8.39 4.86
CA LEU A 57 12.88 -8.90 3.63
C LEU A 57 13.67 -8.51 2.38
N LEU A 58 14.63 -7.59 2.48
CA LEU A 58 15.55 -7.21 1.41
C LEU A 58 16.75 -8.17 1.34
N GLU A 59 17.33 -8.53 2.49
CA GLU A 59 18.48 -9.46 2.58
C GLU A 59 18.20 -10.85 1.98
N LYS A 60 16.92 -11.23 1.92
CA LYS A 60 16.46 -12.52 1.36
C LYS A 60 16.21 -12.46 -0.15
N GLN A 61 16.41 -11.32 -0.79
CA GLN A 61 16.18 -11.14 -2.22
C GLN A 61 17.52 -11.08 -2.98
N THR A 62 17.54 -11.62 -4.19
CA THR A 62 18.71 -11.55 -5.09
C THR A 62 19.10 -10.10 -5.39
N GLU A 63 20.38 -9.87 -5.67
CA GLU A 63 20.98 -8.53 -5.92
C GLU A 63 20.22 -7.67 -6.94
N GLU A 64 19.52 -8.29 -7.89
CA GLU A 64 18.70 -7.61 -8.92
C GLU A 64 17.42 -6.92 -8.38
N LYS A 65 17.00 -7.19 -7.14
CA LYS A 65 15.77 -6.63 -6.52
C LYS A 65 16.05 -5.65 -5.39
N HIS A 66 17.21 -5.00 -5.42
CA HIS A 66 17.58 -4.07 -4.37
C HIS A 66 16.63 -2.86 -4.33
N ASN A 67 15.74 -2.86 -3.33
CA ASN A 67 14.86 -1.77 -2.91
C ASN A 67 14.05 -1.09 -4.04
N VAL A 68 12.91 -1.69 -4.42
CA VAL A 68 12.08 -1.21 -5.55
C VAL A 68 11.08 -0.12 -5.15
N TYR A 69 10.72 -0.07 -3.86
CA TYR A 69 9.67 0.81 -3.34
C TYR A 69 10.21 2.00 -2.52
N PRO A 70 9.53 3.16 -2.53
CA PRO A 70 9.96 4.35 -1.79
C PRO A 70 9.82 4.21 -0.27
N LYS A 71 10.48 5.14 0.45
CA LYS A 71 10.23 5.45 1.86
C LYS A 71 9.43 6.74 1.94
N PHE A 72 8.30 6.76 2.63
CA PHE A 72 7.39 7.92 2.69
C PHE A 72 6.53 7.95 3.95
N VAL A 73 5.86 9.07 4.22
CA VAL A 73 4.84 9.18 5.28
C VAL A 73 3.47 8.80 4.74
N PHE A 74 2.69 7.99 5.46
CA PHE A 74 1.41 7.46 4.98
C PHE A 74 0.42 8.54 4.54
N GLU A 75 0.34 9.68 5.26
CA GLU A 75 -0.52 10.79 4.87
C GLU A 75 -0.17 11.38 3.49
N GLU A 76 1.11 11.43 3.13
CA GLU A 76 1.57 11.94 1.82
C GLU A 76 1.09 11.01 0.69
N TYR A 77 1.23 9.70 0.89
CA TYR A 77 0.66 8.71 -0.02
C TYR A 77 -0.85 8.89 -0.18
N MET A 78 -1.58 9.13 0.91
CA MET A 78 -3.04 9.30 0.87
C MET A 78 -3.47 10.54 0.09
N LYS A 79 -2.69 11.63 0.12
CA LYS A 79 -2.94 12.83 -0.70
C LYS A 79 -2.88 12.52 -2.20
N ILE A 80 -1.87 11.76 -2.63
CA ILE A 80 -1.71 11.30 -4.02
C ILE A 80 -2.82 10.30 -4.38
N TYR A 81 -3.08 9.33 -3.50
CA TYR A 81 -4.08 8.29 -3.70
C TYR A 81 -5.48 8.87 -3.91
N ALA A 82 -5.88 9.88 -3.14
CA ALA A 82 -7.20 10.50 -3.26
C ALA A 82 -7.43 11.09 -4.66
N ALA A 83 -6.39 11.68 -5.27
CA ALA A 83 -6.45 12.24 -6.62
C ALA A 83 -6.38 11.17 -7.72
N LEU A 84 -5.62 10.09 -7.50
CA LEU A 84 -5.24 9.12 -8.53
C LEU A 84 -5.80 7.71 -8.32
N LYS A 85 -6.84 7.56 -7.48
CA LYS A 85 -7.37 6.26 -7.02
C LYS A 85 -7.67 5.26 -8.13
N PHE A 86 -8.21 5.73 -9.26
CA PHE A 86 -8.62 4.89 -10.38
C PHE A 86 -7.63 4.89 -11.55
N HIS A 87 -6.48 5.52 -11.39
CA HIS A 87 -5.35 5.42 -12.31
C HIS A 87 -4.45 4.24 -11.94
N ALA A 88 -3.51 3.93 -12.84
CA ALA A 88 -2.45 2.96 -12.59
C ALA A 88 -1.78 3.20 -11.23
N LYS A 89 -1.38 2.12 -10.56
CA LYS A 89 -0.85 2.16 -9.20
C LYS A 89 0.59 2.63 -9.16
N GLU A 90 1.39 2.15 -10.08
CA GLU A 90 2.83 2.30 -10.15
C GLU A 90 3.26 3.79 -10.11
N PRO A 91 2.62 4.72 -10.85
CA PRO A 91 2.95 6.14 -10.78
C PRO A 91 2.81 6.76 -9.37
N ARG A 92 1.98 6.20 -8.49
CA ARG A 92 1.86 6.70 -7.11
C ARG A 92 3.13 6.41 -6.30
N PHE A 93 3.76 5.26 -6.52
CA PHE A 93 5.03 4.93 -5.87
C PHE A 93 6.19 5.72 -6.47
N GLU A 94 6.21 5.92 -7.79
CA GLU A 94 7.25 6.73 -8.44
C GLU A 94 7.22 8.19 -7.96
N ALA A 95 6.02 8.79 -7.85
CA ALA A 95 5.86 10.15 -7.32
C ALA A 95 6.42 10.34 -5.89
N LEU A 96 6.48 9.27 -5.09
CA LEU A 96 7.00 9.30 -3.72
C LEU A 96 8.51 9.01 -3.64
N LYS A 97 9.16 8.58 -4.74
CA LYS A 97 10.63 8.48 -4.79
C LYS A 97 11.29 9.85 -4.95
N GLU A 98 10.59 10.78 -5.60
CA GLU A 98 11.08 12.13 -5.90
C GLU A 98 10.90 13.10 -4.71
N SER A 99 10.05 12.75 -3.73
CA SER A 99 9.90 13.53 -2.50
C SER A 99 11.08 13.30 -1.55
N ASN A 100 11.98 14.28 -1.45
CA ASN A 100 13.04 14.31 -0.44
C ASN A 100 12.44 14.46 0.97
N VAL A 101 11.95 13.37 1.57
CA VAL A 101 11.48 13.40 2.95
C VAL A 101 12.70 13.38 3.89
N ASN A 102 13.07 14.55 4.41
CA ASN A 102 14.06 14.68 5.48
C ASN A 102 13.42 14.21 6.79
N LEU A 103 13.47 12.91 7.04
CA LEU A 103 13.03 12.30 8.28
C LEU A 103 14.10 12.60 9.34
N GLY A 104 13.78 13.51 10.27
CA GLY A 104 14.58 13.75 11.47
C GLY A 104 14.86 12.46 12.25
N PRO A 105 15.74 12.50 13.27
CA PRO A 105 16.20 11.31 13.97
C PRO A 105 15.03 10.50 14.51
N ILE A 106 14.99 9.23 14.10
CA ILE A 106 13.99 8.24 14.52
C ILE A 106 14.24 7.95 16.00
N ALA A 107 13.24 8.18 16.84
CA ALA A 107 13.22 7.64 18.19
C ALA A 107 13.04 6.12 18.09
N ILE A 108 14.12 5.38 18.31
CA ILE A 108 14.07 3.94 18.56
C ILE A 108 13.61 3.80 20.02
N VAL A 109 12.46 3.17 20.25
CA VAL A 109 12.08 2.66 21.57
C VAL A 109 12.60 1.25 21.72
#